data_AF-A0A1A3BDD5-F1
#
_entry.id   AF-A0A1A3BDD5-F1
#
_cell.length_a   1.000
_cell.length_b   1.000
_cell.length_c   1.000
_cell.angle_alpha   90.00
_cell.angle_beta   90.00
_cell.angle_gamma   90.00
#
_symmetry.space_group_name_H-M   'P 1'
#
loop_
_entity.id
_entity.type
_entity.pdbx_description
1 polymer ?
#
loop_
_entity_poly.entity_id
_entity_poly.type
_entity_poly.pdbx_seq_one_letter_code
_entity_poly.pdbx_strand_id
1 'polypeptide(L)'
;MILLGVAALYVEKSRPDPVVSDASPTRATTSAAPSPLQTSYGFAWIVAACGGAMTMQDLPESPLPRAEDYAVCLAPGSGASMVIGVYDDGSALDDDVADLRIPHRYATRVDDMDKHWLVLAEGDSAAPLTPLQRYDFHIR
;
A
#
# COMPACT_ATOMS: atom_id res chain seq x y z
N MET A 1 25.63 64.57 30.34
CA MET A 1 26.09 63.75 31.49
C MET A 1 24.99 63.73 32.52
N ILE A 2 24.24 62.63 32.62
CA ILE A 2 23.43 62.29 33.80
C ILE A 2 23.50 60.76 33.91
N LEU A 3 24.22 60.29 34.94
CA LEU A 3 24.17 58.91 35.41
C LEU A 3 22.84 58.70 36.14
N LEU A 4 22.12 57.62 35.80
CA LEU A 4 21.07 57.08 36.65
C LEU A 4 21.45 55.63 36.98
N GLY A 5 21.94 55.45 38.20
CA GLY A 5 22.07 54.14 38.84
C GLY A 5 20.70 53.64 39.26
N VAL A 6 20.49 52.33 39.17
CA VAL A 6 19.34 51.64 39.77
C VAL A 6 19.86 50.43 40.53
N ALA A 7 19.38 50.36 41.77
CA ALA A 7 19.81 49.47 42.83
C ALA A 7 19.52 47.99 42.55
N ALA A 8 20.36 47.15 43.16
CA ALA A 8 20.27 45.70 43.15
C ALA A 8 19.00 45.18 43.85
N LEU A 9 18.31 44.25 43.21
CA LEU A 9 17.39 43.32 43.88
C LEU A 9 17.95 41.91 43.69
N TYR A 10 18.57 41.39 44.74
CA TYR A 10 18.91 39.98 44.87
C TYR A 10 17.59 39.19 44.99
N VAL A 11 17.22 38.49 43.93
CA VAL A 11 16.24 37.40 44.00
C VAL A 11 17.04 36.11 43.90
N GLU A 12 17.28 35.48 45.04
CA GLU A 12 17.86 34.15 45.12
C GLU A 12 16.86 33.15 44.54
N LYS A 13 17.00 32.88 43.25
CA LYS A 13 16.19 31.86 42.57
C LYS A 13 16.78 30.50 42.92
N SER A 14 16.20 29.83 43.91
CA SER A 14 16.46 28.42 44.18
C SER A 14 16.32 27.64 42.88
N ARG A 15 17.44 27.14 42.38
CA ARG A 15 17.51 26.32 41.17
C ARG A 15 16.94 24.95 41.53
N PRO A 16 15.84 24.49 40.91
CA PRO A 16 15.44 23.10 41.06
C PRO A 16 16.51 22.24 40.41
N ASP A 17 16.94 21.17 41.08
CA ASP A 17 17.82 20.18 40.49
C ASP A 17 17.23 19.65 39.19
N PRO A 18 18.04 19.42 38.14
CA PRO A 18 17.55 18.85 36.90
C PRO A 18 17.12 17.41 37.18
N VAL A 19 15.80 17.17 37.11
CA VAL A 19 15.28 15.81 37.03
C VAL A 19 15.71 15.27 35.68
N VAL A 20 16.79 14.48 35.67
CA VAL A 20 17.13 13.62 34.53
C VAL A 20 16.02 12.58 34.47
N SER A 21 15.03 12.84 33.63
CA SER A 21 14.07 11.82 33.25
C SER A 21 14.84 10.83 32.38
N ASP A 22 15.03 9.60 32.86
CA ASP A 22 15.42 8.48 32.02
C ASP A 22 14.31 8.27 30.98
N ALA A 23 14.39 9.02 29.89
CA ALA A 23 13.61 8.75 28.71
C ALA A 23 14.04 7.37 28.23
N SER A 24 13.18 6.38 28.45
CA SER A 24 13.35 5.05 27.86
C SER A 24 13.69 5.23 26.39
N PRO A 25 14.72 4.55 25.87
CA PRO A 25 15.15 4.74 24.49
C PRO A 25 13.93 4.48 23.60
N THR A 26 13.55 5.50 22.83
CA THR A 26 12.52 5.36 21.81
C THR A 26 12.98 4.24 20.90
N ARG A 27 12.34 3.08 21.05
CA ARG A 27 12.59 1.93 20.18
C ARG A 27 12.27 2.43 18.79
N ALA A 28 13.28 2.52 17.92
CA ALA A 28 13.08 2.88 16.53
C ALA A 28 11.97 1.96 16.00
N THR A 29 10.83 2.54 15.67
CA THR A 29 9.80 1.81 14.97
C THR A 29 10.39 1.60 13.59
N THR A 30 10.88 0.39 13.31
CA THR A 30 11.16 0.00 11.92
C THR A 30 9.85 0.21 11.19
N SER A 31 9.75 1.27 10.40
CA SER A 31 8.65 1.44 9.48
C SER A 31 8.64 0.20 8.60
N ALA A 32 7.54 -0.56 8.60
CA ALA A 32 7.34 -1.56 7.58
C ALA A 32 7.55 -0.89 6.22
N ALA A 33 8.10 -1.64 5.26
CA ALA A 33 8.18 -1.14 3.90
C ALA A 33 6.76 -0.74 3.45
N PRO A 34 6.60 0.40 2.75
CA PRO A 34 5.30 0.79 2.23
C PRO A 34 4.83 -0.30 1.27
N SER A 35 3.53 -0.61 1.32
CA SER A 35 2.98 -1.67 0.49
C SER A 35 3.18 -1.34 -1.00
N PRO A 36 3.42 -2.34 -1.87
CA PRO A 36 3.61 -2.10 -3.30
C PRO A 36 2.44 -1.34 -3.94
N LEU A 37 1.22 -1.56 -3.45
CA LEU A 37 0.00 -0.88 -3.89
C LEU A 37 -0.02 0.62 -3.57
N GLN A 38 0.72 1.06 -2.54
CA GLN A 38 0.82 2.46 -2.13
C GLN A 38 1.88 3.26 -2.91
N THR A 39 2.63 2.61 -3.79
CA THR A 39 3.59 3.29 -4.67
C THR A 39 2.88 3.98 -5.84
N SER A 40 3.55 4.94 -6.50
CA SER A 40 2.98 5.58 -7.71
C SER A 40 2.72 4.58 -8.84
N TYR A 41 3.55 3.54 -8.96
CA TYR A 41 3.33 2.46 -9.93
C TYR A 41 2.15 1.58 -9.53
N GLY A 42 2.06 1.16 -8.27
CA GLY A 42 0.92 0.38 -7.78
C GLY A 42 -0.40 1.13 -7.96
N PHE A 43 -0.42 2.43 -7.65
CA PHE A 43 -1.57 3.28 -7.91
C PHE A 43 -1.93 3.35 -9.39
N ALA A 44 -0.94 3.41 -10.29
CA ALA A 44 -1.19 3.40 -11.73
C ALA A 44 -1.85 2.09 -12.19
N TRP A 45 -1.45 0.94 -11.65
CA TRP A 45 -2.07 -0.36 -11.96
C TRP A 45 -3.48 -0.46 -11.41
N ILE A 46 -3.73 0.05 -10.21
CA ILE A 46 -5.07 0.13 -9.64
C ILE A 46 -5.98 1.02 -10.51
N VAL A 47 -5.52 2.21 -10.89
CA VAL A 47 -6.31 3.11 -11.77
C VAL A 47 -6.54 2.48 -13.14
N ALA A 48 -5.56 1.77 -13.68
CA ALA A 48 -5.68 1.07 -14.95
C ALA A 48 -6.76 -0.03 -14.92
N ALA A 49 -6.84 -0.78 -13.81
CA ALA A 49 -7.82 -1.84 -13.61
C ALA A 49 -9.22 -1.31 -13.24
N CYS A 50 -9.28 -0.29 -12.37
CA CYS A 50 -10.50 0.12 -11.66
C CYS A 50 -11.09 1.45 -12.16
N GLY A 51 -10.39 2.20 -13.00
CA GLY A 51 -10.83 3.51 -13.54
C GLY A 51 -11.09 4.61 -12.50
N GLY A 52 -10.62 4.46 -11.26
CA GLY A 52 -10.59 5.50 -10.23
C GLY A 52 -11.60 5.37 -9.08
N ALA A 53 -12.67 4.57 -9.20
CA ALA A 53 -13.58 4.28 -8.09
C ALA A 53 -13.13 3.01 -7.36
N MET A 54 -12.78 3.13 -6.07
CA MET A 54 -12.11 2.08 -5.31
C MET A 54 -12.80 1.84 -3.97
N THR A 55 -12.90 0.57 -3.57
CA THR A 55 -13.11 0.18 -2.17
C THR A 55 -11.97 -0.74 -1.79
N MET A 56 -10.98 -0.25 -1.04
CA MET A 56 -10.08 -1.15 -0.32
C MET A 56 -10.93 -1.86 0.73
N GLN A 57 -11.30 -3.10 0.44
CA GLN A 57 -12.01 -3.94 1.40
C GLN A 57 -10.97 -4.72 2.17
N ASP A 58 -10.91 -4.48 3.48
CA ASP A 58 -10.22 -5.35 4.42
C ASP A 58 -11.14 -6.56 4.61
N LEU A 59 -11.06 -7.52 3.68
CA LEU A 59 -11.87 -8.72 3.73
C LEU A 59 -11.35 -9.59 4.89
N PRO A 60 -12.24 -10.25 5.65
CA PRO A 60 -11.82 -11.12 6.75
C PRO A 60 -10.92 -12.27 6.30
N GLU A 61 -11.02 -12.68 5.02
CA GLU A 61 -10.11 -13.59 4.35
C GLU A 61 -9.72 -12.99 3.00
N SER A 62 -8.41 -12.93 2.72
CA SER A 62 -7.91 -12.49 1.41
C SER A 62 -8.33 -13.48 0.33
N PRO A 63 -8.86 -13.02 -0.82
CA PRO A 63 -9.07 -13.87 -1.99
C PRO A 63 -7.75 -14.38 -2.60
N LEU A 64 -6.61 -13.76 -2.24
CA LEU A 64 -5.26 -14.08 -2.69
C LEU A 64 -4.36 -14.28 -1.46
N PRO A 65 -4.42 -15.46 -0.81
CA PRO A 65 -3.77 -15.70 0.48
C PRO A 65 -2.24 -15.71 0.41
N ARG A 66 -1.64 -15.86 -0.78
CA ARG A 66 -0.19 -15.85 -0.96
C ARG A 66 0.35 -14.50 -1.42
N ALA A 67 -0.52 -13.54 -1.76
CA ALA A 67 -0.09 -12.19 -2.14
C ALA A 67 0.53 -11.45 -0.94
N GLU A 68 1.60 -10.70 -1.20
CA GLU A 68 2.18 -9.76 -0.23
C GLU A 68 1.17 -8.66 0.13
N ASP A 69 0.42 -8.21 -0.88
CA ASP A 69 -0.61 -7.18 -0.74
C ASP A 69 -1.69 -7.37 -1.81
N TYR A 70 -2.92 -6.94 -1.49
CA TYR A 70 -4.04 -7.05 -2.41
C TYR A 70 -5.04 -5.89 -2.29
N ALA A 71 -5.76 -5.63 -3.39
CA ALA A 71 -6.87 -4.69 -3.42
C ALA A 71 -8.05 -5.28 -4.21
N VAL A 72 -9.25 -4.82 -3.88
CA VAL A 72 -10.48 -5.18 -4.58
C VAL A 72 -11.10 -3.92 -5.18
N CYS A 73 -11.67 -4.03 -6.37
CA CYS A 73 -12.39 -2.92 -6.98
C CYS A 73 -13.41 -3.43 -7.98
N LEU A 74 -14.09 -2.49 -8.65
CA LEU A 74 -15.01 -2.80 -9.74
C LEU A 74 -14.41 -2.31 -11.06
N ALA A 75 -14.52 -3.13 -12.09
CA ALA A 75 -14.12 -2.74 -13.44
C ALA A 75 -15.02 -1.61 -13.98
N PRO A 76 -14.45 -0.58 -14.63
CA PRO A 76 -15.21 0.50 -15.23
C PRO A 76 -16.21 -0.01 -16.28
N GLY A 77 -17.42 0.51 -16.26
CA GLY A 77 -18.46 0.23 -17.26
C GLY A 77 -19.15 -1.13 -17.10
N SER A 78 -18.43 -2.21 -16.81
CA SER A 78 -19.02 -3.54 -16.60
C SER A 78 -19.47 -3.77 -15.15
N GLY A 79 -18.82 -3.13 -14.17
CA GLY A 79 -19.04 -3.39 -12.75
C GLY A 79 -18.57 -4.78 -12.30
N ALA A 80 -17.76 -5.47 -13.10
CA ALA A 80 -17.20 -6.77 -12.73
C ALA A 80 -16.31 -6.64 -11.49
N SER A 81 -16.39 -7.61 -10.58
CA SER A 81 -15.49 -7.68 -9.42
C SER A 81 -14.06 -7.94 -9.89
N MET A 82 -13.13 -7.13 -9.40
CA MET A 82 -11.72 -7.20 -9.75
C MET A 82 -10.89 -7.36 -8.48
N VAL A 83 -9.87 -8.21 -8.54
CA VAL A 83 -8.88 -8.37 -7.47
C VAL A 83 -7.50 -8.10 -8.04
N ILE A 84 -6.71 -7.30 -7.34
CA ILE A 84 -5.32 -6.99 -7.68
C ILE A 84 -4.45 -7.60 -6.60
N GLY A 85 -3.46 -8.40 -6.97
CA GLY A 85 -2.49 -9.00 -6.06
C GLY A 85 -1.06 -8.69 -6.47
N VAL A 86 -0.17 -8.56 -5.49
CA VAL A 86 1.27 -8.37 -5.69
C VAL A 86 2.02 -9.49 -5.00
N TYR A 87 3.00 -10.06 -5.69
CA TYR A 87 3.77 -11.22 -5.24
C TYR A 87 5.27 -10.98 -5.41
N ASP A 88 6.06 -11.58 -4.52
CA ASP A 88 7.52 -11.64 -4.63
C ASP A 88 7.99 -12.61 -5.72
N ASP A 89 7.22 -13.65 -6.00
CA ASP A 89 7.57 -14.66 -7.00
C ASP A 89 6.35 -15.14 -7.79
N GLY A 90 6.61 -15.64 -9.00
CA GLY A 90 5.58 -16.12 -9.90
C GLY A 90 4.90 -17.42 -9.47
N SER A 91 5.57 -18.25 -8.65
CA SER A 91 4.97 -19.51 -8.20
C SER A 91 3.84 -19.30 -7.21
N ALA A 92 4.00 -18.33 -6.28
CA ALA A 92 2.94 -17.95 -5.35
C ALA A 92 1.71 -17.39 -6.08
N LEU A 93 1.93 -16.62 -7.15
CA LEU A 93 0.86 -16.13 -8.03
C LEU A 93 0.16 -17.29 -8.75
N ASP A 94 0.93 -18.18 -9.38
CA ASP A 94 0.39 -19.32 -10.14
C ASP A 94 -0.43 -20.26 -9.23
N ASP A 95 0.04 -20.50 -8.00
CA ASP A 95 -0.68 -21.31 -7.03
C ASP A 95 -2.00 -20.64 -6.59
N ASP A 96 -2.02 -19.31 -6.36
CA ASP A 96 -3.26 -18.60 -6.03
C ASP A 96 -4.25 -18.69 -7.18
N VAL A 97 -3.79 -18.53 -8.43
CA VAL A 97 -4.64 -18.67 -9.61
C VAL A 97 -5.19 -20.09 -9.73
N ALA A 98 -4.38 -21.12 -9.46
CA ALA A 98 -4.79 -22.51 -9.54
C ALA A 98 -5.85 -22.89 -8.49
N ASP A 99 -5.83 -22.25 -7.31
CA ASP A 99 -6.74 -22.53 -6.21
C ASP A 99 -8.11 -21.82 -6.33
N LEU A 100 -8.25 -20.88 -7.28
CA LEU A 100 -9.50 -20.16 -7.51
C LEU A 100 -10.62 -21.10 -7.97
N ARG A 101 -11.73 -21.07 -7.23
CA ARG A 101 -12.91 -21.90 -7.51
C ARG A 101 -14.04 -21.17 -8.22
N ILE A 102 -13.77 -19.95 -8.69
CA ILE A 102 -14.70 -19.11 -9.42
C ILE A 102 -14.32 -19.04 -10.89
N PRO A 103 -15.28 -18.90 -11.82
CA PRO A 103 -14.97 -18.49 -13.18
C PRO A 103 -14.22 -17.16 -13.15
N HIS A 104 -13.08 -17.10 -13.83
CA HIS A 104 -12.26 -15.91 -13.84
C HIS A 104 -11.44 -15.80 -15.13
N ARG A 105 -11.03 -14.56 -15.41
CA ARG A 105 -9.95 -14.22 -16.32
C ARG A 105 -8.92 -13.42 -15.55
N TYR A 106 -7.67 -13.45 -15.98
CA TYR A 106 -6.65 -12.69 -15.28
C TYR A 106 -5.60 -12.14 -16.23
N ALA A 107 -4.89 -11.12 -15.76
CA ALA A 107 -3.78 -10.53 -16.45
C ALA A 107 -2.57 -10.45 -15.51
N THR A 108 -1.38 -10.73 -16.04
CA THR A 108 -0.14 -10.74 -15.26
C THR A 108 0.90 -9.79 -15.83
N ARG A 109 1.70 -9.18 -14.96
CA ARG A 109 2.88 -8.38 -15.34
C ARG A 109 4.00 -8.61 -14.34
N VAL A 110 5.24 -8.61 -14.82
CA VAL A 110 6.41 -8.44 -13.94
C VAL A 110 6.88 -7.00 -14.09
N ASP A 111 7.10 -6.31 -12.98
CA ASP A 111 7.58 -4.92 -13.00
C ASP A 111 9.11 -4.83 -12.91
N ASP A 112 9.61 -3.59 -12.96
CA ASP A 112 11.06 -3.31 -12.96
C ASP A 112 11.73 -3.62 -11.61
N MET A 113 10.94 -3.95 -10.57
CA MET A 113 11.39 -4.35 -9.24
C MET A 113 11.24 -5.87 -9.04
N ASP A 114 11.06 -6.63 -10.13
CA ASP A 114 10.79 -8.07 -10.13
C ASP A 114 9.52 -8.48 -9.36
N LYS A 115 8.59 -7.54 -9.12
CA LYS A 115 7.30 -7.89 -8.50
C LYS A 115 6.36 -8.47 -9.54
N HIS A 116 5.66 -9.52 -9.14
CA HIS A 116 4.67 -10.19 -9.95
C HIS A 116 3.28 -9.63 -9.63
N TRP A 117 2.66 -8.99 -10.62
CA TRP A 117 1.35 -8.39 -10.51
C TRP A 117 0.30 -9.31 -11.11
N LEU A 118 -0.78 -9.54 -10.37
CA LEU A 118 -1.99 -10.22 -10.81
C LEU A 118 -3.14 -9.24 -10.82
N VAL A 119 -3.91 -9.19 -11.91
CA VAL A 119 -5.22 -8.54 -11.94
C VAL A 119 -6.24 -9.56 -12.42
N LEU A 120 -7.14 -9.94 -11.53
CA LEU A 120 -8.19 -10.92 -11.76
C LEU A 120 -9.53 -10.22 -11.98
N ALA A 121 -10.28 -10.70 -12.97
CA ALA A 121 -11.67 -10.34 -13.21
C ALA A 121 -12.55 -11.56 -13.00
N GLU A 122 -13.57 -11.44 -12.15
CA GLU A 122 -14.57 -12.50 -11.98
C GLU A 122 -15.45 -12.64 -13.24
N GLY A 123 -15.68 -13.88 -13.67
CA GLY A 123 -16.42 -14.26 -14.86
C GLY A 123 -15.55 -14.72 -16.04
N ASP A 124 -16.20 -15.10 -17.15
CA ASP A 124 -15.51 -15.70 -18.31
C ASP A 124 -14.96 -14.66 -19.32
N SER A 125 -15.33 -13.39 -19.15
CA SER A 125 -15.00 -12.31 -20.08
C SER A 125 -13.68 -11.64 -19.71
N ALA A 126 -12.76 -11.59 -20.67
CA ALA A 126 -11.51 -10.83 -20.54
C ALA A 126 -11.68 -9.33 -20.84
N ALA A 127 -12.88 -8.89 -21.26
CA ALA A 127 -13.12 -7.49 -21.63
C ALA A 127 -12.69 -6.48 -20.54
N PRO A 128 -12.94 -6.71 -19.23
CA PRO A 128 -12.48 -5.83 -18.16
C PRO A 128 -10.97 -5.65 -18.07
N LEU A 129 -10.19 -6.63 -18.56
CA LEU A 129 -8.73 -6.66 -18.48
C LEU A 129 -8.05 -5.98 -19.68
N THR A 130 -8.78 -5.79 -20.78
CA THR A 130 -8.26 -5.18 -22.03
C THR A 130 -7.51 -3.87 -21.81
N PRO A 131 -7.96 -2.93 -20.94
CA PRO A 131 -7.23 -1.69 -20.67
C PRO A 131 -5.81 -1.89 -20.12
N LEU A 132 -5.52 -3.04 -19.51
CA LEU A 132 -4.21 -3.35 -18.92
C LEU A 132 -3.16 -3.70 -19.97
N GLN A 133 -3.57 -4.11 -21.18
CA GLN A 133 -2.63 -4.48 -22.25
C GLN A 133 -1.72 -3.33 -22.67
N ARG A 134 -2.19 -2.07 -22.56
CA ARG A 134 -1.38 -0.87 -22.85
C ARG A 134 -0.26 -0.63 -21.82
N TYR A 135 -0.26 -1.41 -20.75
CA TYR A 135 0.70 -1.38 -19.65
C TYR A 135 1.46 -2.70 -19.53
N ASP A 136 1.55 -3.46 -20.63
CA ASP A 136 2.30 -4.71 -20.73
C ASP A 136 1.80 -5.84 -19.81
N PHE A 137 0.54 -5.77 -19.37
CA PHE A 137 -0.12 -6.93 -18.75
C PHE A 137 -0.52 -7.95 -19.83
N HIS A 138 -0.18 -9.20 -19.57
CA HIS A 138 -0.54 -10.34 -20.41
C HIS A 138 -1.81 -11.02 -19.90
N ILE A 139 -2.88 -10.99 -20.71
CA ILE A 139 -4.18 -11.60 -20.38
C ILE A 139 -4.14 -13.12 -20.64
N ARG A 140 -4.72 -13.90 -19.73
CA ARG A 140 -4.86 -15.36 -19.78
C ARG A 140 -6.32 -15.80 -19.52
#